data_AF-A0A0H2RZM4-F1
#
_entry.id   AF-A0A0H2RZM4-F1
#
_cell.length_a   1.000
_cell.length_b   1.000
_cell.length_c   1.000
_cell.angle_alpha   90.00
_cell.angle_beta   90.00
_cell.angle_gamma   90.00
#
_symmetry.space_group_name_H-M   'P 1'
#
loop_
_entity.id
_entity.type
_entity.pdbx_description
1 polymer ?
#
loop_
_entity_poly.entity_id
_entity_poly.type
_entity_poly.pdbx_seq_one_letter_code
_entity_poly.pdbx_strand_id
1 'polypeptide(L)'
;MSAHTVMTSCNVVTQDLQKTSPGVLIKGHTHIARMLSPKVLRNEYRGLLTDCGSFRHLLRYLDTLIDRPTVIEIMDQHFLDPPKPSAFVTDERVNYPGVATFVNSCIAMCSNAYLQMFTQLHSEVIKMLPENSRCLKNYLFYVYNKAAGDSYKNTSKLKADLVALMALGPGEQDLAFWTLLDEALGKQIETICEEKFNWLDLVPQCATHARAMFTRCPLRVYRLIPRGRNPVVKCSWSTHHRNVIEARAFSACRGDFGAPVLFASYEPFTNNHLCTTNVYLLPDPGVISEACFRVITSRNDFAKHAEELHSRNFSVSLLRDEGKTLEFCESAWDLCECVLHAMLGYIASLNSGFMQQDVSIGNYLKLKFPVIMKPFTTNKQTELLDAFMNPQHISNRIEVRDKVEELRAYEETVGEDEVARFLQEVIHEATILQKNVSEKFKHSQVCKIIISDGDLATYVPAHFSTAHSKVDLSGTYEFMSMKLANAADQGRSYLRTPLDDMFSFYYVTLWATISNPSFGERTVQEKTWTKQFISGARENVVQDFRHLSSDTRLSTYSPLVQAMHLVLRDWRKELDSIEDDMYDGRQQGVPSSSLVAFDLYAYRAVNAFLNVLVKHLDKISEDLI
;
A
#
# COMPACT_ATOMS: atom_id res chain seq x y z
N MET A 1 30.15 21.35 -7.74
CA MET A 1 29.58 20.43 -8.75
C MET A 1 28.11 20.24 -8.38
N SER A 2 27.23 20.91 -9.12
CA SER A 2 25.91 21.34 -8.65
C SER A 2 24.82 20.28 -8.80
N ALA A 3 24.03 20.15 -7.74
CA ALA A 3 22.81 19.37 -7.69
C ALA A 3 21.74 19.95 -8.62
N HIS A 4 21.26 19.14 -9.55
CA HIS A 4 20.10 19.44 -10.39
C HIS A 4 19.18 18.22 -10.41
N THR A 5 18.15 18.26 -9.57
CA THR A 5 17.02 17.32 -9.61
C THR A 5 15.75 18.15 -9.59
N VAL A 6 14.97 18.07 -10.67
CA VAL A 6 13.84 18.94 -10.94
C VAL A 6 12.52 18.28 -10.51
N MET A 7 11.70 19.04 -9.78
CA MET A 7 10.32 18.72 -9.43
C MET A 7 9.39 18.85 -10.64
N THR A 8 8.49 17.88 -10.84
CA THR A 8 7.26 18.06 -11.64
C THR A 8 6.08 17.30 -11.04
N SER A 9 5.24 18.02 -10.30
CA SER A 9 3.83 17.66 -10.06
C SER A 9 2.94 18.68 -10.81
N CYS A 10 2.43 18.29 -11.97
CA CYS A 10 1.24 18.92 -12.55
C CYS A 10 0.05 18.04 -12.15
N ASN A 11 -0.79 18.55 -11.26
CA ASN A 11 -2.08 17.93 -10.96
C ASN A 11 -3.04 18.30 -12.09
N VAL A 12 -3.41 17.31 -12.92
CA VAL A 12 -4.53 17.45 -13.84
C VAL A 12 -5.73 16.77 -13.20
N VAL A 13 -6.68 17.59 -12.76
CA VAL A 13 -7.95 17.18 -12.16
C VAL A 13 -8.85 16.59 -13.24
N THR A 14 -9.43 15.40 -13.00
CA THR A 14 -10.55 14.90 -13.80
C THR A 14 -11.78 14.63 -12.93
N GLN A 15 -12.88 15.24 -13.36
CA GLN A 15 -14.30 15.00 -13.06
C GLN A 15 -14.65 14.19 -11.80
N ASP A 16 -14.82 14.87 -10.67
CA ASP A 16 -15.87 14.53 -9.69
C ASP A 16 -16.21 15.69 -8.72
N LEU A 17 -15.99 16.94 -9.16
CA LEU A 17 -16.15 18.14 -8.31
C LEU A 17 -17.57 18.71 -8.22
N GLN A 18 -18.62 17.88 -8.36
CA GLN A 18 -20.01 18.39 -8.30
C GLN A 18 -20.87 17.90 -7.13
N LYS A 19 -20.36 17.13 -6.17
CA LYS A 19 -21.21 16.64 -5.06
C LYS A 19 -20.68 16.73 -3.63
N THR A 20 -19.56 17.42 -3.38
CA THR A 20 -19.04 17.57 -2.03
C THR A 20 -18.87 19.04 -1.66
N SER A 21 -19.35 19.42 -0.48
CA SER A 21 -19.27 20.76 0.07
C SER A 21 -17.84 21.34 -0.01
N PRO A 22 -17.67 22.67 -0.17
CA PRO A 22 -16.40 23.29 -0.60
C PRO A 22 -15.19 23.15 0.35
N GLY A 23 -15.29 22.42 1.46
CA GLY A 23 -14.29 22.45 2.55
C GLY A 23 -13.52 21.16 2.85
N VAL A 24 -13.87 20.00 2.27
CA VAL A 24 -13.45 18.71 2.84
C VAL A 24 -12.37 17.95 2.03
N LEU A 25 -12.26 18.18 0.71
CA LEU A 25 -11.41 17.35 -0.17
C LEU A 25 -9.94 17.80 -0.33
N ILE A 26 -9.54 18.95 0.22
CA ILE A 26 -8.21 19.53 -0.02
C ILE A 26 -7.11 18.89 0.84
N LYS A 27 -7.44 18.21 1.96
CA LYS A 27 -6.45 17.80 2.98
C LYS A 27 -5.46 16.70 2.56
N GLY A 28 -5.88 15.73 1.73
CA GLY A 28 -4.99 14.64 1.29
C GLY A 28 -3.92 15.09 0.28
N HIS A 29 -4.33 15.91 -0.69
CA HIS A 29 -3.46 16.42 -1.75
C HIS A 29 -2.49 17.50 -1.24
N THR A 30 -2.88 18.28 -0.22
CA THR A 30 -1.98 19.27 0.40
C THR A 30 -0.78 18.61 1.07
N HIS A 31 -0.91 17.41 1.66
CA HIS A 31 0.22 16.76 2.33
C HIS A 31 1.29 16.29 1.35
N ILE A 32 0.91 15.70 0.21
CA ILE A 32 1.86 15.30 -0.84
C ILE A 32 2.48 16.55 -1.50
N ALA A 33 1.67 17.56 -1.81
CA ALA A 33 2.17 18.83 -2.34
C ALA A 33 3.15 19.52 -1.37
N ARG A 34 2.86 19.52 -0.06
CA ARG A 34 3.77 19.98 0.99
C ARG A 34 5.04 19.14 1.05
N MET A 35 4.93 17.82 0.96
CA MET A 35 6.08 16.90 0.95
C MET A 35 6.98 17.10 -0.25
N LEU A 36 6.44 17.46 -1.42
CA LEU A 36 7.23 17.65 -2.64
C LEU A 36 7.72 19.10 -2.79
N SER A 37 6.96 20.09 -2.29
CA SER A 37 7.29 21.52 -2.35
C SER A 37 8.69 21.83 -1.80
N PRO A 38 9.41 22.84 -2.35
CA PRO A 38 10.57 23.42 -1.68
C PRO A 38 10.23 23.77 -0.23
N LYS A 39 11.19 23.52 0.66
CA LYS A 39 11.05 23.74 2.11
C LYS A 39 12.22 24.57 2.61
N VAL A 40 11.91 25.49 3.50
CA VAL A 40 12.90 26.27 4.24
C VAL A 40 12.60 26.12 5.72
N LEU A 41 13.62 25.84 6.53
CA LEU A 41 13.45 25.85 7.97
C LEU A 41 13.09 27.26 8.45
N ARG A 42 11.98 27.37 9.19
CA ARG A 42 11.52 28.64 9.75
C ARG A 42 12.63 29.23 10.61
N ASN A 43 12.79 30.56 10.53
CA ASN A 43 13.87 31.27 11.18
C ASN A 43 13.89 31.02 12.71
N GLU A 44 12.72 30.92 13.33
CA GLU A 44 12.54 30.63 14.76
C GLU A 44 13.10 29.27 15.21
N TYR A 45 13.23 28.28 14.30
CA TYR A 45 13.77 26.95 14.62
C TYR A 45 15.21 26.73 14.18
N ARG A 46 15.85 27.71 13.50
CA ARG A 46 17.24 27.57 13.02
C ARG A 46 18.26 27.40 14.15
N GLY A 47 17.95 27.87 15.36
CA GLY A 47 18.78 27.70 16.57
C GLY A 47 18.36 26.55 17.49
N LEU A 48 17.22 25.89 17.24
CA LEU A 48 16.61 24.88 18.13
C LEU A 48 16.84 23.43 17.68
N LEU A 49 17.54 23.23 16.56
CA LEU A 49 17.73 21.91 15.95
C LEU A 49 18.61 20.94 16.76
N THR A 50 19.22 21.38 17.86
CA THR A 50 20.06 20.52 18.71
C THR A 50 19.25 19.64 19.68
N ASP A 51 17.94 19.88 19.87
CA ASP A 51 17.18 19.30 21.01
C ASP A 51 15.80 18.68 20.66
N CYS A 52 15.54 18.39 19.38
CA CYS A 52 14.20 17.96 18.93
C CYS A 52 14.02 16.43 18.89
N GLY A 53 13.80 15.79 20.04
CA GLY A 53 13.65 14.33 20.22
C GLY A 53 12.41 13.63 19.61
N SER A 54 11.59 14.28 18.78
CA SER A 54 10.60 13.54 17.98
C SER A 54 10.29 14.23 16.65
N PHE A 55 10.63 13.55 15.56
CA PHE A 55 10.60 14.09 14.20
C PHE A 55 9.36 13.71 13.37
N ARG A 56 8.34 13.06 13.96
CA ARG A 56 7.06 12.76 13.27
C ARG A 56 6.31 14.01 12.79
N HIS A 57 6.76 15.22 13.14
CA HIS A 57 6.14 16.48 12.76
C HIS A 57 7.07 17.46 12.01
N LEU A 58 8.12 17.00 11.32
CA LEU A 58 9.09 17.86 10.61
C LEU A 58 8.46 18.96 9.74
N LEU A 59 7.33 18.67 9.09
CA LEU A 59 6.61 19.64 8.26
C LEU A 59 6.13 20.88 9.05
N ARG A 60 5.93 20.79 10.37
CA ARG A 60 5.52 21.95 11.19
C ARG A 60 6.63 22.99 11.39
N TYR A 61 7.88 22.57 11.23
CA TYR A 61 9.07 23.41 11.42
C TYR A 61 9.58 24.01 10.10
N LEU A 62 9.05 23.53 8.97
CA LEU A 62 9.43 23.93 7.63
C LEU A 62 8.34 24.83 7.06
N ASP A 63 8.72 25.99 6.53
CA ASP A 63 7.89 26.71 5.59
C ASP A 63 7.95 25.98 4.26
N THR A 64 6.80 25.50 3.80
CA THR A 64 6.65 24.97 2.45
C THR A 64 6.27 26.12 1.51
N LEU A 65 6.81 26.15 0.30
CA LEU A 65 6.41 27.11 -0.74
C LEU A 65 4.89 27.07 -0.98
N ILE A 66 4.28 25.88 -1.00
CA ILE A 66 2.85 25.72 -1.28
C ILE A 66 1.95 26.29 -0.18
N ASP A 67 2.46 26.48 1.04
CA ASP A 67 1.72 27.10 2.15
C ASP A 67 1.88 28.63 2.21
N ARG A 68 2.68 29.23 1.31
CA ARG A 68 2.88 30.68 1.28
C ARG A 68 1.57 31.34 0.84
N PRO A 69 1.06 32.37 1.56
CA PRO A 69 -0.18 33.05 1.19
C PRO A 69 -0.20 33.53 -0.27
N THR A 70 0.91 34.09 -0.76
CA THR A 70 1.07 34.51 -2.16
C THR A 70 0.95 33.34 -3.14
N VAL A 71 1.50 32.18 -2.80
CA VAL A 71 1.40 30.98 -3.65
C VAL A 71 -0.02 30.46 -3.65
N ILE A 72 -0.69 30.43 -2.50
CA ILE A 72 -2.10 30.04 -2.38
C ILE A 72 -2.97 30.98 -3.21
N GLU A 73 -2.80 32.29 -3.09
CA GLU A 73 -3.54 33.30 -3.85
C GLU A 73 -3.37 33.12 -5.36
N ILE A 74 -2.13 32.90 -5.84
CA ILE A 74 -1.86 32.64 -7.25
C ILE A 74 -2.48 31.31 -7.69
N MET A 75 -2.39 30.28 -6.86
CA MET A 75 -3.01 28.98 -7.16
C MET A 75 -4.54 29.11 -7.24
N ASP A 76 -5.16 29.84 -6.33
CA ASP A 76 -6.60 30.11 -6.39
C ASP A 76 -6.94 30.90 -7.65
N GLN A 77 -6.20 31.99 -7.95
CA GLN A 77 -6.43 32.82 -9.13
C GLN A 77 -6.41 32.03 -10.44
N HIS A 78 -5.43 31.13 -10.61
CA HIS A 78 -5.26 30.39 -11.86
C HIS A 78 -6.06 29.09 -11.92
N PHE A 79 -6.31 28.43 -10.78
CA PHE A 79 -6.86 27.06 -10.76
C PHE A 79 -8.26 26.97 -10.13
N LEU A 80 -8.90 28.08 -9.76
CA LEU A 80 -10.31 28.09 -9.31
C LEU A 80 -11.29 27.57 -10.37
N ASP A 81 -11.04 27.86 -11.66
CA ASP A 81 -11.78 27.29 -12.79
C ASP A 81 -10.79 26.69 -13.80
N PRO A 82 -10.30 25.46 -13.54
CA PRO A 82 -9.32 24.84 -14.41
C PRO A 82 -9.95 24.55 -15.79
N PRO A 83 -9.14 24.47 -16.86
CA PRO A 83 -9.59 23.97 -18.15
C PRO A 83 -10.39 22.69 -17.95
N LYS A 84 -11.47 22.53 -18.70
CA LYS A 84 -12.30 21.32 -18.65
C LYS A 84 -12.00 20.49 -19.90
N PRO A 85 -11.73 19.19 -19.76
CA PRO A 85 -11.57 18.35 -20.93
C PRO A 85 -12.91 18.27 -21.68
N SER A 86 -12.84 18.22 -23.01
CA SER A 86 -14.02 17.94 -23.82
C SER A 86 -14.62 16.58 -23.46
N ALA A 87 -15.94 16.42 -23.67
CA ALA A 87 -16.57 15.12 -23.59
C ALA A 87 -15.95 14.20 -24.66
N PHE A 88 -15.51 13.02 -24.24
CA PHE A 88 -14.91 12.03 -25.12
C PHE A 88 -16.02 11.22 -25.80
N VAL A 89 -15.82 10.92 -27.08
CA VAL A 89 -16.68 10.01 -27.85
C VAL A 89 -15.98 8.67 -28.04
N THR A 90 -16.73 7.64 -28.46
CA THR A 90 -16.20 6.29 -28.68
C THR A 90 -15.15 6.23 -29.78
N ASP A 91 -15.22 7.15 -30.74
CA ASP A 91 -14.17 7.29 -31.75
C ASP A 91 -12.98 8.05 -31.16
N GLU A 92 -11.98 7.28 -30.73
CA GLU A 92 -10.70 7.74 -30.18
C GLU A 92 -10.09 8.89 -31.00
N ARG A 93 -10.22 8.85 -32.33
CA ARG A 93 -9.59 9.83 -33.21
C ARG A 93 -10.17 11.23 -33.06
N VAL A 94 -11.46 11.32 -32.78
CA VAL A 94 -12.18 12.58 -32.59
C VAL A 94 -11.76 13.27 -31.30
N ASN A 95 -11.23 12.51 -30.33
CA ASN A 95 -10.88 13.02 -29.01
C ASN A 95 -9.53 13.75 -28.99
N TYR A 96 -8.55 13.31 -29.79
CA TYR A 96 -7.17 13.83 -29.75
C TYR A 96 -7.03 15.36 -29.89
N PRO A 97 -7.76 16.05 -30.79
CA PRO A 97 -7.72 17.52 -30.82
C PRO A 97 -8.16 18.15 -29.50
N GLY A 98 -9.23 17.63 -28.90
CA GLY A 98 -9.74 18.09 -27.59
C GLY A 98 -8.74 17.84 -26.47
N VAL A 99 -8.08 16.68 -26.47
CA VAL A 99 -7.00 16.36 -25.52
C VAL A 99 -5.81 17.30 -25.69
N ALA A 100 -5.36 17.53 -26.92
CA ALA A 100 -4.25 18.43 -27.23
C ALA A 100 -4.53 19.84 -26.71
N THR A 101 -5.70 20.39 -27.04
CA THR A 101 -6.14 21.71 -26.58
C THR A 101 -6.20 21.77 -25.05
N PHE A 102 -6.82 20.78 -24.41
CA PHE A 102 -6.93 20.72 -22.97
C PHE A 102 -5.56 20.70 -22.27
N VAL A 103 -4.65 19.81 -22.69
CA VAL A 103 -3.31 19.71 -22.11
C VAL A 103 -2.50 20.99 -22.34
N ASN A 104 -2.58 21.58 -23.53
CA ASN A 104 -1.94 22.85 -23.84
C ASN A 104 -2.48 23.99 -22.96
N SER A 105 -3.79 24.04 -22.71
CA SER A 105 -4.40 25.00 -21.79
C SER A 105 -3.90 24.79 -20.36
N CYS A 106 -3.77 23.55 -19.89
CA CYS A 106 -3.20 23.25 -18.58
C CYS A 106 -1.74 23.71 -18.48
N ILE A 107 -0.92 23.46 -19.50
CA ILE A 107 0.49 23.88 -19.54
C ILE A 107 0.58 25.42 -19.53
N ALA A 108 -0.25 26.10 -20.32
CA ALA A 108 -0.30 27.55 -20.36
C ALA A 108 -0.68 28.13 -18.98
N MET A 109 -1.71 27.58 -18.34
CA MET A 109 -2.15 27.97 -17.01
C MET A 109 -1.04 27.76 -15.95
N CYS A 110 -0.40 26.58 -15.93
CA CYS A 110 0.74 26.32 -15.05
C CYS A 110 1.92 27.26 -15.31
N SER A 111 2.21 27.58 -16.57
CA SER A 111 3.27 28.50 -16.95
C SER A 111 2.99 29.93 -16.46
N ASN A 112 1.74 30.38 -16.59
CA ASN A 112 1.30 31.70 -16.14
C ASN A 112 1.34 31.81 -14.60
N ALA A 113 0.82 30.81 -13.89
CA ALA A 113 0.89 30.75 -12.43
C ALA A 113 2.35 30.77 -11.94
N TYR A 114 3.22 29.97 -12.56
CA TYR A 114 4.64 29.95 -12.22
C TYR A 114 5.32 31.29 -12.50
N LEU A 115 5.05 31.94 -13.64
CA LEU A 115 5.63 33.23 -13.98
C LEU A 115 5.22 34.30 -12.97
N GLN A 116 3.94 34.31 -12.57
CA GLN A 116 3.45 35.20 -11.53
C GLN A 116 4.12 34.93 -10.17
N MET A 117 4.27 33.66 -9.77
CA MET A 117 5.02 33.29 -8.56
C MET A 117 6.47 33.75 -8.64
N PHE A 118 7.13 33.54 -9.78
CA PHE A 118 8.52 33.93 -10.01
C PHE A 118 8.71 35.44 -9.86
N THR A 119 7.80 36.24 -10.42
CA THR A 119 7.84 37.71 -10.30
C THR A 119 7.57 38.18 -8.86
N GLN A 120 6.61 37.58 -8.17
CA GLN A 120 6.18 38.03 -6.85
C GLN A 120 7.08 37.51 -5.70
N LEU A 121 7.78 36.38 -5.88
CA LEU A 121 8.63 35.74 -4.86
C LEU A 121 10.13 35.95 -5.11
N HIS A 122 10.52 36.76 -6.09
CA HIS A 122 11.91 36.90 -6.56
C HIS A 122 12.92 37.32 -5.47
N SER A 123 12.47 37.92 -4.36
CA SER A 123 13.30 38.36 -3.23
C SER A 123 13.32 37.40 -2.04
N GLU A 124 12.64 36.25 -2.10
CA GLU A 124 12.52 35.34 -0.96
C GLU A 124 13.63 34.28 -0.87
N VAL A 125 13.71 33.61 0.29
CA VAL A 125 14.71 32.58 0.61
C VAL A 125 14.65 31.37 -0.34
N ILE A 126 13.51 31.14 -1.01
CA ILE A 126 13.30 30.05 -1.95
C ILE A 126 13.65 30.53 -3.36
N LYS A 127 14.80 30.10 -3.88
CA LYS A 127 15.21 30.41 -5.26
C LYS A 127 14.34 29.61 -6.24
N MET A 128 13.46 30.30 -6.95
CA MET A 128 12.75 29.74 -8.09
C MET A 128 13.69 29.63 -9.30
N LEU A 129 13.51 28.60 -10.12
CA LEU A 129 14.30 28.42 -11.33
C LEU A 129 13.91 29.48 -12.37
N PRO A 130 14.90 30.05 -13.10
CA PRO A 130 14.62 30.99 -14.17
C PRO A 130 13.82 30.30 -15.27
N GLU A 131 13.17 31.12 -16.09
CA GLU A 131 12.26 30.67 -17.14
C GLU A 131 12.84 29.59 -18.05
N ASN A 132 14.14 29.68 -18.35
CA ASN A 132 14.83 28.80 -19.27
C ASN A 132 15.14 27.41 -18.70
N SER A 133 14.84 27.16 -17.43
CA SER A 133 15.14 25.92 -16.72
C SER A 133 13.89 25.15 -16.27
N ARG A 134 12.70 25.49 -16.80
CA ARG A 134 11.43 24.83 -16.45
C ARG A 134 11.22 23.53 -17.25
N CYS A 135 10.78 22.46 -16.60
CA CYS A 135 10.58 21.13 -17.20
C CYS A 135 9.46 21.00 -18.26
N LEU A 136 8.61 22.01 -18.43
CA LEU A 136 7.51 22.00 -19.42
C LEU A 136 7.57 23.21 -20.36
N LYS A 137 8.70 23.91 -20.38
CA LYS A 137 8.83 25.13 -21.19
C LYS A 137 8.66 24.76 -22.66
N ASN A 138 7.77 25.48 -23.33
CA ASN A 138 7.52 25.39 -24.77
C ASN A 138 6.95 24.05 -25.24
N TYR A 139 6.50 23.14 -24.38
CA TYR A 139 5.83 21.94 -24.89
C TYR A 139 4.47 22.32 -25.45
N LEU A 140 4.26 22.00 -26.71
CA LEU A 140 2.96 22.05 -27.33
C LEU A 140 2.60 20.65 -27.83
N PHE A 141 1.44 20.18 -27.38
CA PHE A 141 0.86 18.91 -27.78
C PHE A 141 0.13 19.10 -29.11
N TYR A 142 0.42 18.21 -30.05
CA TYR A 142 -0.16 18.18 -31.39
C TYR A 142 -0.66 16.79 -31.72
N VAL A 143 -1.78 16.74 -32.44
CA VAL A 143 -2.23 15.53 -33.11
C VAL A 143 -1.22 15.23 -34.21
N TYR A 144 -0.47 14.14 -34.06
CA TYR A 144 0.61 13.78 -34.98
C TYR A 144 0.13 12.76 -36.01
N ASN A 145 -0.37 11.61 -35.54
CA ASN A 145 -0.95 10.54 -36.37
C ASN A 145 -0.10 10.15 -37.59
N LYS A 146 1.23 10.27 -37.48
CA LYS A 146 2.21 9.93 -38.51
C LYS A 146 3.23 8.97 -37.93
N ALA A 147 3.89 8.21 -38.80
CA ALA A 147 5.05 7.45 -38.39
C ALA A 147 6.16 8.41 -37.96
N ALA A 148 6.92 8.07 -36.91
CA ALA A 148 8.12 8.82 -36.56
C ALA A 148 9.14 8.77 -37.71
N GLY A 149 9.98 9.81 -37.82
CA GLY A 149 11.00 9.91 -38.86
C GLY A 149 12.02 8.76 -38.78
N ASP A 150 12.31 8.30 -37.57
CA ASP A 150 13.21 7.20 -37.24
C ASP A 150 12.48 5.89 -36.86
N SER A 151 13.18 4.78 -37.03
CA SER A 151 12.81 3.45 -36.56
C SER A 151 13.81 2.97 -35.50
N TYR A 152 13.39 2.10 -34.60
CA TYR A 152 14.28 1.54 -33.58
C TYR A 152 14.53 0.04 -33.84
N LYS A 153 15.79 -0.42 -33.86
CA LYS A 153 16.21 -1.85 -33.89
C LYS A 153 15.22 -2.83 -34.57
N ASN A 154 15.09 -2.76 -35.89
CA ASN A 154 14.23 -3.65 -36.69
C ASN A 154 12.72 -3.57 -36.39
N THR A 155 12.25 -2.58 -35.63
CA THR A 155 10.81 -2.32 -35.48
C THR A 155 10.33 -1.45 -36.63
N SER A 156 9.05 -1.58 -36.97
CA SER A 156 8.36 -0.57 -37.78
C SER A 156 8.47 0.80 -37.10
N LYS A 157 8.38 1.85 -37.91
CA LYS A 157 8.31 3.23 -37.40
C LYS A 157 7.07 3.35 -36.52
N LEU A 158 7.27 3.74 -35.27
CA LEU A 158 6.17 3.92 -34.31
C LEU A 158 5.29 5.09 -34.74
N LYS A 159 3.99 4.96 -34.54
CA LYS A 159 2.98 5.95 -34.91
C LYS A 159 2.29 6.43 -33.64
N ALA A 160 2.76 7.55 -33.11
CA ALA A 160 2.13 8.18 -31.95
C ALA A 160 0.94 9.04 -32.41
N ASP A 161 -0.14 9.02 -31.62
CA ASP A 161 -1.36 9.74 -31.96
C ASP A 161 -1.34 11.20 -31.47
N LEU A 162 -0.79 11.43 -30.28
CA LEU A 162 -0.49 12.76 -29.76
C LEU A 162 0.98 12.83 -29.30
N VAL A 163 1.68 13.89 -29.72
CA VAL A 163 3.08 14.14 -29.33
C VAL A 163 3.22 15.54 -28.76
N ALA A 164 4.11 15.71 -27.79
CA ALA A 164 4.59 17.02 -27.38
C ALA A 164 5.92 17.31 -28.06
N LEU A 165 6.03 18.48 -28.65
CA LEU A 165 7.25 19.00 -29.26
C LEU A 165 7.62 20.33 -28.58
N MET A 166 8.89 20.70 -28.60
CA MET A 166 9.27 22.07 -28.23
C MET A 166 8.77 23.05 -29.30
N ALA A 167 8.04 24.08 -28.85
CA ALA A 167 7.47 25.14 -29.67
C ALA A 167 8.59 26.03 -30.21
N LEU A 168 8.84 25.92 -31.50
CA LEU A 168 9.51 26.91 -32.33
C LEU A 168 8.61 27.21 -33.53
N GLY A 169 8.76 28.43 -34.05
CA GLY A 169 7.80 29.23 -34.82
C GLY A 169 7.00 28.53 -35.94
N PRO A 170 5.98 29.23 -36.47
CA PRO A 170 5.08 28.69 -37.48
C PRO A 170 5.85 28.33 -38.77
N GLY A 171 6.08 27.03 -38.97
CA GLY A 171 6.77 26.47 -40.13
C GLY A 171 7.01 24.97 -39.95
N GLU A 172 6.31 24.18 -40.76
CA GLU A 172 6.40 22.73 -41.01
C GLU A 172 6.70 21.79 -39.81
N GLN A 173 5.65 21.07 -39.38
CA GLN A 173 5.70 20.01 -38.35
C GLN A 173 5.64 18.61 -38.97
N ASP A 174 6.24 18.40 -40.15
CA ASP A 174 5.90 17.22 -40.94
C ASP A 174 6.55 15.92 -40.48
N LEU A 175 7.68 15.98 -39.78
CA LEU A 175 8.37 14.80 -39.26
C LEU A 175 8.86 15.01 -37.82
N ALA A 176 8.38 14.17 -36.91
CA ALA A 176 8.85 14.08 -35.53
C ALA A 176 9.69 12.81 -35.35
N PHE A 177 10.77 12.92 -34.59
CA PHE A 177 11.75 11.87 -34.37
C PHE A 177 11.86 11.53 -32.89
N TRP A 178 12.08 10.27 -32.55
CA TRP A 178 12.42 9.87 -31.19
C TRP A 178 13.85 10.30 -30.84
N THR A 179 14.74 10.23 -31.82
CA THR A 179 16.16 10.57 -31.71
C THR A 179 16.52 11.69 -32.69
N LEU A 180 16.75 12.90 -32.19
CA LEU A 180 17.47 13.91 -32.98
C LEU A 180 18.97 13.61 -32.97
N LEU A 181 19.53 13.45 -34.17
CA LEU A 181 20.98 13.52 -34.45
C LEU A 181 21.36 14.84 -35.13
N ASP A 182 20.40 15.52 -35.76
CA ASP A 182 20.57 16.79 -36.46
C ASP A 182 19.25 17.59 -36.38
N GLU A 183 19.31 18.80 -35.82
CA GLU A 183 18.15 19.70 -35.69
C GLU A 183 17.57 20.13 -37.04
N ALA A 184 18.33 19.97 -38.13
CA ALA A 184 17.88 20.26 -39.49
C ALA A 184 16.89 19.22 -40.06
N LEU A 185 16.79 18.01 -39.47
CA LEU A 185 16.00 16.90 -40.03
C LEU A 185 14.54 16.88 -39.56
N GLY A 186 14.19 17.56 -38.46
CA GLY A 186 12.81 17.68 -37.96
C GLY A 186 12.75 17.94 -36.46
N LYS A 187 11.66 17.56 -35.79
CA LYS A 187 11.41 17.90 -34.37
C LYS A 187 11.53 16.69 -33.45
N GLN A 188 12.10 16.87 -32.26
CA GLN A 188 12.16 15.80 -31.27
C GLN A 188 10.80 15.60 -30.60
N ILE A 189 10.37 14.35 -30.49
CA ILE A 189 9.27 13.95 -29.61
C ILE A 189 9.79 14.05 -28.17
N GLU A 190 9.22 14.95 -27.37
CA GLU A 190 9.58 15.15 -25.97
C GLU A 190 8.77 14.24 -25.05
N THR A 191 7.46 14.17 -25.32
CA THR A 191 6.57 13.21 -24.68
C THR A 191 5.48 12.80 -25.65
N ILE A 192 4.72 11.78 -25.27
CA ILE A 192 3.59 11.28 -26.03
C ILE A 192 2.36 11.15 -25.14
N CYS A 193 1.22 11.19 -25.77
CA CYS A 193 -0.05 10.86 -25.14
C CYS A 193 -0.80 9.93 -26.08
N GLU A 194 -1.33 8.86 -25.50
CA GLU A 194 -2.12 7.87 -26.19
C GLU A 194 -3.44 7.76 -25.45
N GLU A 195 -4.52 7.66 -26.20
CA GLU A 195 -5.84 7.39 -25.67
C GLU A 195 -6.28 6.04 -26.22
N LYS A 196 -6.77 5.15 -25.35
CA LYS A 196 -7.42 3.91 -25.79
C LYS A 196 -8.64 3.66 -24.93
N PHE A 197 -9.71 3.17 -25.56
CA PHE A 197 -10.89 2.74 -24.83
C PHE A 197 -10.59 1.52 -23.94
N ASN A 198 -9.74 0.61 -24.43
CA ASN A 198 -9.28 -0.56 -23.70
C ASN A 198 -7.86 -0.34 -23.17
N TRP A 199 -7.73 -0.24 -21.84
CA TRP A 199 -6.43 -0.01 -21.20
C TRP A 199 -5.44 -1.18 -21.40
N LEU A 200 -5.94 -2.40 -21.66
CA LEU A 200 -5.08 -3.55 -21.95
C LEU A 200 -4.30 -3.35 -23.26
N ASP A 201 -4.84 -2.59 -24.21
CA ASP A 201 -4.16 -2.25 -25.45
C ASP A 201 -3.22 -1.05 -25.26
N LEU A 202 -3.54 -0.16 -24.32
CA LEU A 202 -2.73 0.99 -23.95
C LEU A 202 -1.38 0.54 -23.35
N VAL A 203 -1.38 -0.41 -22.43
CA VAL A 203 -0.16 -0.81 -21.68
C VAL A 203 0.98 -1.29 -22.59
N PRO A 204 0.80 -2.22 -23.54
CA PRO A 204 1.85 -2.63 -24.47
C PRO A 204 2.36 -1.50 -25.36
N GLN A 205 1.46 -0.61 -25.81
CA GLN A 205 1.82 0.54 -26.63
C GLN A 205 2.66 1.55 -25.83
N CYS A 206 2.23 1.86 -24.61
CA CYS A 206 2.94 2.66 -23.64
C CYS A 206 4.33 2.10 -23.31
N ALA A 207 4.45 0.78 -23.13
CA ALA A 207 5.74 0.12 -22.88
C ALA A 207 6.68 0.22 -24.09
N THR A 208 6.14 0.10 -25.31
CA THR A 208 6.92 0.23 -26.55
C THR A 208 7.45 1.66 -26.72
N HIS A 209 6.61 2.64 -26.46
CA HIS A 209 7.00 4.05 -26.49
C HIS A 209 7.99 4.42 -25.38
N ALA A 210 7.78 3.91 -24.17
CA ALA A 210 8.71 4.08 -23.05
C ALA A 210 10.09 3.51 -23.41
N ARG A 211 10.15 2.32 -24.02
CA ARG A 211 11.39 1.74 -24.54
C ARG A 211 12.07 2.64 -25.57
N ALA A 212 11.33 3.20 -26.52
CA ALA A 212 11.87 4.15 -27.50
C ALA A 212 12.47 5.39 -26.79
N MET A 213 11.76 5.98 -25.83
CA MET A 213 12.23 7.13 -25.05
C MET A 213 13.46 6.82 -24.19
N PHE A 214 13.48 5.69 -23.47
CA PHE A 214 14.58 5.29 -22.60
C PHE A 214 15.86 4.97 -23.38
N THR A 215 15.75 4.41 -24.59
CA THR A 215 16.93 4.09 -25.40
C THR A 215 17.69 5.32 -25.87
N ARG A 216 17.03 6.49 -25.94
CA ARG A 216 17.63 7.75 -26.38
C ARG A 216 18.14 8.60 -25.23
N CYS A 217 17.29 8.82 -24.23
CA CYS A 217 17.63 9.51 -23.01
C CYS A 217 17.18 8.62 -21.87
N PRO A 218 18.09 7.82 -21.30
CA PRO A 218 17.72 6.88 -20.26
C PRO A 218 17.16 7.54 -18.99
N LEU A 219 17.30 8.86 -18.90
CA LEU A 219 16.80 9.73 -17.83
C LEU A 219 15.34 10.16 -18.00
N ARG A 220 14.70 9.87 -19.14
CA ARG A 220 13.32 10.33 -19.39
C ARG A 220 12.33 9.59 -18.52
N VAL A 221 11.49 10.33 -17.81
CA VAL A 221 10.43 9.75 -16.97
C VAL A 221 9.19 9.50 -17.84
N TYR A 222 8.74 8.25 -17.90
CA TYR A 222 7.46 7.88 -18.50
C TYR A 222 6.34 7.86 -17.45
N ARG A 223 5.14 8.34 -17.80
CA ARG A 223 3.97 8.30 -16.91
C ARG A 223 2.76 7.73 -17.66
N LEU A 224 2.13 6.72 -17.05
CA LEU A 224 0.85 6.17 -17.49
C LEU A 224 -0.24 6.67 -16.53
N ILE A 225 -1.28 7.32 -17.06
CA ILE A 225 -2.41 7.80 -16.27
C ILE A 225 -3.68 7.11 -16.79
N PRO A 226 -4.12 6.00 -16.19
CA PRO A 226 -5.36 5.35 -16.58
C PRO A 226 -6.59 6.15 -16.11
N ARG A 227 -7.65 6.16 -16.92
CA ARG A 227 -8.93 6.80 -16.59
C ARG A 227 -9.90 5.75 -16.03
N GLY A 228 -10.68 6.10 -15.01
CA GLY A 228 -11.84 5.31 -14.53
C GLY A 228 -11.66 4.60 -13.17
N ARG A 229 -10.42 4.47 -12.68
CA ARG A 229 -10.07 4.18 -11.28
C ARG A 229 -8.73 4.84 -11.00
N ASN A 230 -8.55 5.44 -9.83
CA ASN A 230 -7.27 6.03 -9.44
C ASN A 230 -6.32 4.90 -9.06
N PRO A 231 -5.31 4.56 -9.88
CA PRO A 231 -4.30 3.62 -9.44
C PRO A 231 -3.57 4.23 -8.24
N VAL A 232 -3.30 3.41 -7.24
CA VAL A 232 -2.57 3.82 -6.05
C VAL A 232 -1.10 3.52 -6.29
N VAL A 233 -0.26 4.54 -6.15
CA VAL A 233 1.19 4.39 -6.16
C VAL A 233 1.64 4.23 -4.71
N LYS A 234 2.07 3.04 -4.34
CA LYS A 234 2.76 2.77 -3.08
C LYS A 234 4.26 2.93 -3.29
N CYS A 235 4.88 3.69 -2.41
CA CYS A 235 6.32 3.94 -2.40
C CYS A 235 6.88 3.40 -1.08
N SER A 236 7.75 2.39 -1.14
CA SER A 236 8.33 1.76 0.06
C SER A 236 9.85 1.76 0.04
N TRP A 237 10.45 1.71 1.22
CA TRP A 237 11.90 1.57 1.41
C TRP A 237 12.17 0.23 2.10
N SER A 238 11.95 -0.85 1.37
CA SER A 238 12.20 -2.22 1.83
C SER A 238 13.70 -2.47 2.02
N THR A 239 14.04 -3.32 2.98
CA THR A 239 15.42 -3.85 3.08
C THR A 239 15.77 -4.58 1.79
N HIS A 240 17.07 -4.63 1.46
CA HIS A 240 17.53 -5.25 0.23
C HIS A 240 17.03 -6.69 0.04
N HIS A 241 16.93 -7.47 1.13
CA HIS A 241 16.42 -8.85 1.10
C HIS A 241 14.88 -8.97 0.97
N ARG A 242 14.12 -7.88 1.15
CA ARG A 242 12.65 -7.85 1.06
C ARG A 242 12.11 -7.09 -0.16
N ASN A 243 12.97 -6.52 -1.00
CA ASN A 243 12.56 -5.63 -2.10
C ASN A 243 11.58 -6.24 -3.12
N VAL A 244 11.52 -7.56 -3.25
CA VAL A 244 10.60 -8.27 -4.15
C VAL A 244 9.45 -8.98 -3.43
N ILE A 245 9.42 -8.97 -2.09
CA ILE A 245 8.54 -9.86 -1.34
C ILE A 245 7.07 -9.49 -1.51
N GLU A 246 6.75 -8.20 -1.46
CA GLU A 246 5.41 -7.68 -1.71
C GLU A 246 4.92 -8.08 -3.11
N ALA A 247 5.76 -7.85 -4.12
CA ALA A 247 5.42 -8.17 -5.50
C ALA A 247 5.14 -9.66 -5.70
N ARG A 248 5.94 -10.53 -5.05
CA ARG A 248 5.76 -11.98 -5.06
C ARG A 248 4.48 -12.39 -4.35
N ALA A 249 4.23 -11.87 -3.14
CA ALA A 249 3.04 -12.17 -2.35
C ALA A 249 1.77 -11.81 -3.12
N PHE A 250 1.67 -10.58 -3.62
CA PHE A 250 0.50 -10.10 -4.36
C PHE A 250 0.31 -10.80 -5.71
N SER A 251 1.40 -11.18 -6.37
CA SER A 251 1.31 -11.97 -7.62
C SER A 251 0.82 -13.39 -7.36
N ALA A 252 1.25 -14.02 -6.26
CA ALA A 252 0.91 -15.40 -5.94
C ALA A 252 -0.56 -15.59 -5.53
N CYS A 253 -1.21 -14.57 -4.97
CA CYS A 253 -2.65 -14.58 -4.65
C CYS A 253 -3.50 -13.77 -5.65
N ARG A 254 -2.94 -13.42 -6.81
CA ARG A 254 -3.63 -12.57 -7.79
C ARG A 254 -4.96 -13.17 -8.23
N GLY A 255 -6.03 -12.42 -8.00
CA GLY A 255 -7.38 -12.77 -8.42
C GLY A 255 -8.18 -13.59 -7.41
N ASP A 256 -7.57 -13.95 -6.27
CA ASP A 256 -8.29 -14.51 -5.13
C ASP A 256 -9.06 -13.43 -4.38
N PHE A 257 -10.07 -13.83 -3.61
CA PHE A 257 -10.88 -12.90 -2.83
C PHE A 257 -10.03 -12.16 -1.78
N GLY A 258 -10.16 -10.83 -1.70
CA GLY A 258 -9.42 -9.99 -0.74
C GLY A 258 -7.95 -9.73 -1.11
N ALA A 259 -7.44 -10.35 -2.16
CA ALA A 259 -6.08 -10.11 -2.65
C ALA A 259 -5.99 -8.80 -3.44
N PRO A 260 -4.92 -8.00 -3.25
CA PRO A 260 -4.72 -6.79 -4.03
C PRO A 260 -4.41 -7.11 -5.49
N VAL A 261 -4.84 -6.22 -6.38
CA VAL A 261 -4.46 -6.28 -7.79
C VAL A 261 -3.24 -5.38 -8.00
N LEU A 262 -2.08 -6.03 -8.00
CA LEU A 262 -0.80 -5.42 -8.38
C LEU A 262 -0.69 -5.35 -9.90
N PHE A 263 -0.53 -4.14 -10.44
CA PHE A 263 -0.28 -3.93 -11.85
C PHE A 263 1.20 -4.05 -12.20
N ALA A 264 2.06 -3.43 -11.40
CA ALA A 264 3.50 -3.45 -11.56
C ALA A 264 4.16 -3.16 -10.22
N SER A 265 5.35 -3.70 -10.01
CA SER A 265 6.27 -3.29 -8.95
C SER A 265 7.66 -3.19 -9.53
N TYR A 266 8.37 -2.10 -9.25
CA TYR A 266 9.69 -1.85 -9.82
C TYR A 266 10.55 -0.98 -8.89
N GLU A 267 11.86 -1.15 -9.02
CA GLU A 267 12.83 -0.25 -8.41
C GLU A 267 13.06 0.95 -9.35
N PRO A 268 12.79 2.19 -8.91
CA PRO A 268 13.08 3.36 -9.73
C PRO A 268 14.59 3.61 -9.77
N PHE A 269 15.09 3.85 -10.97
CA PHE A 269 16.47 4.22 -11.22
C PHE A 269 16.61 5.75 -11.18
N THR A 270 17.71 6.20 -10.60
CA THR A 270 18.19 7.57 -10.82
C THR A 270 18.55 7.75 -12.29
N ASN A 271 18.70 9.01 -12.70
CA ASN A 271 19.16 9.34 -14.04
C ASN A 271 20.44 8.54 -14.42
N ASN A 272 21.38 8.35 -13.51
CA ASN A 272 22.61 7.62 -13.82
C ASN A 272 22.46 6.09 -13.84
N HIS A 273 21.24 5.55 -13.98
CA HIS A 273 20.94 4.12 -13.92
C HIS A 273 21.27 3.42 -12.60
N LEU A 274 21.52 4.17 -11.54
CA LEU A 274 21.72 3.60 -10.21
C LEU A 274 20.35 3.38 -9.57
N CYS A 275 20.13 2.20 -8.99
CA CYS A 275 18.94 1.97 -8.16
C CYS A 275 18.86 3.05 -7.08
N THR A 276 17.65 3.52 -6.79
CA THR A 276 17.45 4.45 -5.68
C THR A 276 17.60 3.68 -4.37
N THR A 277 18.74 3.84 -3.69
CA THR A 277 19.09 3.13 -2.44
C THR A 277 19.65 4.11 -1.41
N ASN A 278 19.50 3.77 -0.13
CA ASN A 278 20.11 4.54 0.96
C ASN A 278 21.61 4.22 1.16
N VAL A 279 22.20 3.27 0.42
CA VAL A 279 23.58 2.80 0.66
C VAL A 279 24.61 3.94 0.62
N TYR A 280 24.39 4.96 -0.21
CA TYR A 280 25.27 6.13 -0.32
C TYR A 280 25.21 7.07 0.88
N LEU A 281 24.22 6.88 1.77
CA LEU A 281 24.04 7.63 3.01
C LEU A 281 24.47 6.82 4.24
N LEU A 282 24.83 5.55 4.05
CA LEU A 282 25.26 4.69 5.14
C LEU A 282 26.71 5.02 5.53
N PRO A 283 27.04 5.02 6.83
CA PRO A 283 28.40 5.20 7.29
C PRO A 283 29.29 4.02 6.92
N ASP A 284 30.61 4.25 6.90
CA ASP A 284 31.57 3.17 6.79
C ASP A 284 31.37 2.18 7.96
N PRO A 285 31.54 0.86 7.74
CA PRO A 285 31.30 -0.16 8.77
C PRO A 285 32.05 0.08 10.10
N GLY A 286 33.21 0.75 10.04
CA GLY A 286 34.02 1.06 11.23
C GLY A 286 33.49 2.21 12.09
N VAL A 287 32.50 2.98 11.63
CA VAL A 287 31.96 4.17 12.34
C VAL A 287 30.44 4.13 12.48
N ILE A 288 29.81 2.95 12.36
CA ILE A 288 28.35 2.77 12.49
C ILE A 288 27.85 3.33 13.82
N SER A 289 28.55 3.04 14.92
CA SER A 289 28.24 3.56 16.25
C SER A 289 28.30 5.09 16.32
N GLU A 290 29.03 5.76 15.44
CA GLU A 290 29.18 7.22 15.45
C GLU A 290 28.14 7.93 14.56
N ALA A 291 27.60 7.22 13.57
CA ALA A 291 26.76 7.78 12.50
C ALA A 291 25.27 7.44 12.58
N CYS A 292 24.80 6.90 13.71
CA CYS A 292 23.38 6.77 13.97
C CYS A 292 22.70 8.14 14.17
N PHE A 293 21.46 8.26 13.71
CA PHE A 293 20.58 9.36 14.11
C PHE A 293 20.29 9.27 15.62
N ARG A 294 21.12 9.91 16.45
CA ARG A 294 21.04 9.96 17.94
C ARG A 294 19.73 10.51 18.50
N VAL A 295 18.80 10.92 17.65
CA VAL A 295 17.62 11.70 18.03
C VAL A 295 16.43 10.82 18.47
N ILE A 296 16.51 9.49 18.29
CA ILE A 296 15.34 8.59 18.43
C ILE A 296 15.46 7.60 19.61
N THR A 297 16.65 7.36 20.17
CA THR A 297 16.85 6.32 21.20
C THR A 297 17.58 6.84 22.44
N SER A 298 17.16 6.35 23.62
CA SER A 298 17.88 6.61 24.87
C SER A 298 19.31 6.03 24.78
N ARG A 299 20.28 6.60 25.51
CA ARG A 299 21.68 6.15 25.53
C ARG A 299 21.86 4.65 25.84
N ASN A 300 20.86 4.01 26.49
CA ASN A 300 20.90 2.60 26.87
C ASN A 300 20.33 1.65 25.80
N ASP A 301 19.45 2.12 24.90
CA ASP A 301 18.95 1.34 23.75
C ASP A 301 19.95 1.34 22.58
N PHE A 302 20.83 2.34 22.56
CA PHE A 302 21.84 2.60 21.54
C PHE A 302 22.83 1.44 21.33
N ALA A 303 23.38 0.87 22.41
CA ALA A 303 24.34 -0.22 22.30
C ALA A 303 23.72 -1.55 21.81
N LYS A 304 22.39 -1.68 21.87
CA LYS A 304 21.65 -2.90 21.49
C LYS A 304 21.17 -2.91 20.03
N HIS A 305 21.34 -1.81 19.28
CA HIS A 305 20.74 -1.61 17.94
C HIS A 305 21.73 -1.15 16.87
N ALA A 306 22.96 -0.79 17.24
CA ALA A 306 23.95 -0.21 16.33
C ALA A 306 24.81 -1.26 15.57
N GLU A 307 24.39 -2.52 15.53
CA GLU A 307 25.25 -3.62 15.04
C GLU A 307 25.13 -3.86 13.53
N GLU A 308 24.07 -3.39 12.85
CA GLU A 308 23.84 -3.72 11.43
C GLU A 308 23.48 -2.51 10.56
N LEU A 309 24.12 -2.44 9.39
CA LEU A 309 23.80 -1.48 8.32
C LEU A 309 22.55 -1.92 7.57
N HIS A 310 21.46 -1.16 7.72
CA HIS A 310 20.22 -1.45 7.00
C HIS A 310 20.23 -0.83 5.60
N SER A 311 20.78 -1.56 4.63
CA SER A 311 20.63 -1.23 3.22
C SER A 311 19.19 -1.41 2.76
N ARG A 312 18.61 -0.34 2.20
CA ARG A 312 17.23 -0.25 1.73
C ARG A 312 17.20 0.19 0.28
N ASN A 313 16.34 -0.46 -0.48
CA ASN A 313 16.01 -0.08 -1.84
C ASN A 313 14.65 0.61 -1.85
N PHE A 314 14.56 1.70 -2.60
CA PHE A 314 13.28 2.31 -2.89
C PHE A 314 12.56 1.42 -3.91
N SER A 315 11.30 1.12 -3.67
CA SER A 315 10.45 0.39 -4.60
C SER A 315 9.11 1.10 -4.78
N VAL A 316 8.55 0.96 -5.97
CA VAL A 316 7.28 1.54 -6.35
C VAL A 316 6.35 0.42 -6.80
N SER A 317 5.23 0.26 -6.09
CA SER A 317 4.16 -0.69 -6.42
C SER A 317 2.93 0.08 -6.89
N LEU A 318 2.39 -0.31 -8.04
CA LEU A 318 1.19 0.25 -8.64
C LEU A 318 0.01 -0.69 -8.39
N LEU A 319 -0.93 -0.26 -7.56
CA LEU A 319 -2.09 -1.02 -7.13
C LEU A 319 -3.36 -0.47 -7.79
N ARG A 320 -4.35 -1.33 -8.01
CA ARG A 320 -5.61 -0.95 -8.68
C ARG A 320 -6.53 -0.08 -7.83
N ASP A 321 -6.63 -0.38 -6.54
CA ASP A 321 -7.79 0.04 -5.76
C ASP A 321 -7.39 1.02 -4.63
N GLU A 322 -8.20 2.06 -4.47
CA GLU A 322 -8.08 3.09 -3.43
C GLU A 322 -8.92 2.70 -2.20
N GLY A 323 -8.35 2.88 -1.01
CA GLY A 323 -9.07 2.64 0.24
C GLY A 323 -8.73 3.63 1.35
N LYS A 324 -9.48 3.53 2.45
CA LYS A 324 -9.35 4.30 3.68
C LYS A 324 -9.14 3.37 4.86
N THR A 325 -8.68 3.89 6.00
CA THR A 325 -8.55 3.08 7.21
C THR A 325 -9.91 2.53 7.67
N LEU A 326 -9.92 1.44 8.44
CA LEU A 326 -11.15 0.85 8.99
C LEU A 326 -11.89 1.76 9.97
N GLU A 327 -11.27 2.86 10.41
CA GLU A 327 -11.94 3.93 11.16
C GLU A 327 -13.05 4.62 10.34
N PHE A 328 -13.12 4.40 9.04
CA PHE A 328 -14.18 4.92 8.17
C PHE A 328 -15.28 3.89 7.85
N CYS A 329 -15.38 2.81 8.63
CA CYS A 329 -16.55 1.93 8.56
C CYS A 329 -17.80 2.65 9.08
N GLU A 330 -18.94 2.37 8.46
CA GLU A 330 -20.18 3.14 8.63
C GLU A 330 -21.17 2.50 9.60
N SER A 331 -20.99 1.22 9.92
CA SER A 331 -21.76 0.47 10.92
C SER A 331 -20.89 -0.58 11.61
N ALA A 332 -21.38 -1.17 12.70
CA ALA A 332 -20.74 -2.34 13.32
C ALA A 332 -20.64 -3.50 12.32
N TRP A 333 -21.71 -3.76 11.56
CA TRP A 333 -21.70 -4.74 10.48
C TRP A 333 -20.67 -4.44 9.40
N ASP A 334 -20.59 -3.18 8.92
CA ASP A 334 -19.64 -2.80 7.87
C ASP A 334 -18.18 -3.02 8.32
N LEU A 335 -17.88 -2.74 9.59
CA LEU A 335 -16.57 -3.05 10.19
C LEU A 335 -16.32 -4.56 10.24
N CYS A 336 -17.27 -5.35 10.75
CA CYS A 336 -17.16 -6.80 10.85
C CYS A 336 -16.98 -7.46 9.47
N GLU A 337 -17.74 -7.02 8.48
CA GLU A 337 -17.67 -7.51 7.10
C GLU A 337 -16.34 -7.15 6.45
N CYS A 338 -15.82 -5.93 6.65
CA CYS A 338 -14.49 -5.56 6.19
C CYS A 338 -13.40 -6.42 6.86
N VAL A 339 -13.48 -6.65 8.17
CA VAL A 339 -12.52 -7.50 8.89
C VAL A 339 -12.58 -8.96 8.42
N LEU A 340 -13.77 -9.50 8.18
CA LEU A 340 -13.93 -10.84 7.60
C LEU A 340 -13.28 -10.91 6.22
N HIS A 341 -13.58 -9.94 5.33
CA HIS A 341 -12.98 -9.90 4.00
C HIS A 341 -11.45 -9.79 4.04
N ALA A 342 -10.92 -9.08 5.05
CA ALA A 342 -9.48 -8.94 5.27
C ALA A 342 -8.84 -10.28 5.65
N MET A 343 -9.47 -11.03 6.56
CA MET A 343 -9.04 -12.36 6.95
C MET A 343 -9.12 -13.36 5.80
N LEU A 344 -10.14 -13.27 4.94
CA LEU A 344 -10.24 -14.13 3.75
C LEU A 344 -9.11 -13.83 2.74
N GLY A 345 -8.76 -12.55 2.55
CA GLY A 345 -7.59 -12.14 1.77
C GLY A 345 -6.27 -12.63 2.38
N TYR A 346 -6.16 -12.59 3.72
CA TYR A 346 -5.05 -13.18 4.45
C TYR A 346 -4.92 -14.69 4.21
N ILE A 347 -6.02 -15.44 4.32
CA ILE A 347 -6.04 -16.88 4.05
C ILE A 347 -5.66 -17.16 2.58
N ALA A 348 -6.12 -16.35 1.63
CA ALA A 348 -5.71 -16.47 0.24
C ALA A 348 -4.19 -16.30 0.04
N SER A 349 -3.59 -15.34 0.74
CA SER A 349 -2.14 -15.13 0.77
C SER A 349 -1.40 -16.31 1.42
N LEU A 350 -1.88 -16.80 2.56
CA LEU A 350 -1.28 -17.92 3.29
C LEU A 350 -1.33 -19.22 2.48
N ASN A 351 -2.45 -19.47 1.81
CA ASN A 351 -2.61 -20.58 0.86
C ASN A 351 -1.66 -20.46 -0.36
N SER A 352 -1.22 -19.24 -0.68
CA SER A 352 -0.18 -18.98 -1.69
C SER A 352 1.24 -19.00 -1.13
N GLY A 353 1.43 -19.41 0.13
CA GLY A 353 2.73 -19.53 0.78
C GLY A 353 3.24 -18.25 1.43
N PHE A 354 2.41 -17.21 1.59
CA PHE A 354 2.83 -15.92 2.16
C PHE A 354 2.02 -15.56 3.41
N MET A 355 2.72 -15.35 4.53
CA MET A 355 2.15 -14.82 5.78
C MET A 355 2.49 -13.34 5.90
N GLN A 356 1.53 -12.52 6.35
CA GLN A 356 1.66 -11.06 6.29
C GLN A 356 2.61 -10.48 7.35
N GLN A 357 2.50 -10.87 8.62
CA GLN A 357 3.32 -10.35 9.72
C GLN A 357 3.18 -8.87 10.09
N ASP A 358 2.50 -8.04 9.29
CA ASP A 358 2.22 -6.63 9.61
C ASP A 358 0.75 -6.25 9.36
N VAL A 359 -0.14 -6.88 10.13
CA VAL A 359 -1.55 -6.50 10.16
C VAL A 359 -1.73 -5.26 11.03
N SER A 360 -2.08 -4.13 10.40
CA SER A 360 -2.24 -2.84 11.07
C SER A 360 -3.40 -2.03 10.47
N ILE A 361 -3.82 -0.98 11.19
CA ILE A 361 -4.90 -0.08 10.74
C ILE A 361 -4.58 0.65 9.43
N GLY A 362 -3.29 0.79 9.09
CA GLY A 362 -2.82 1.45 7.86
C GLY A 362 -2.61 0.50 6.67
N ASN A 363 -2.58 -0.82 6.92
CA ASN A 363 -2.24 -1.82 5.89
C ASN A 363 -3.47 -2.55 5.33
N TYR A 364 -4.61 -2.43 6.01
CA TYR A 364 -5.89 -3.00 5.59
C TYR A 364 -6.88 -1.89 5.33
N LEU A 365 -7.17 -1.65 4.07
CA LEU A 365 -7.88 -0.45 3.62
C LEU A 365 -9.29 -0.80 3.16
N LYS A 366 -10.31 -0.24 3.81
CA LYS A 366 -11.70 -0.24 3.35
C LYS A 366 -11.74 0.43 1.99
N LEU A 367 -12.15 -0.31 0.98
CA LEU A 367 -12.26 0.17 -0.39
C LEU A 367 -13.26 1.30 -0.48
N LYS A 368 -12.88 2.37 -1.17
CA LYS A 368 -13.81 3.45 -1.52
C LYS A 368 -14.95 2.94 -2.40
N PHE A 369 -14.64 2.00 -3.27
CA PHE A 369 -15.60 1.32 -4.13
C PHE A 369 -15.40 -0.19 -3.96
N PRO A 370 -16.34 -0.91 -3.35
CA PRO A 370 -16.28 -2.36 -3.26
C PRO A 370 -16.11 -3.00 -4.63
N VAL A 371 -15.33 -4.07 -4.72
CA VAL A 371 -14.94 -4.69 -5.99
C VAL A 371 -15.53 -6.09 -6.10
N ILE A 372 -16.13 -6.39 -7.25
CA ILE A 372 -16.55 -7.74 -7.59
C ILE A 372 -15.31 -8.60 -7.86
N MET A 373 -15.16 -9.68 -7.10
CA MET A 373 -14.10 -10.66 -7.17
C MET A 373 -14.69 -12.06 -7.31
N LYS A 374 -13.84 -13.04 -7.64
CA LYS A 374 -14.24 -14.44 -7.55
C LYS A 374 -14.60 -14.77 -6.09
N PRO A 375 -15.60 -15.63 -5.85
CA PRO A 375 -15.92 -16.10 -4.51
C PRO A 375 -14.67 -16.65 -3.81
N PHE A 376 -14.61 -16.48 -2.49
CA PHE A 376 -13.59 -17.14 -1.67
C PHE A 376 -13.63 -18.66 -1.88
N THR A 377 -12.45 -19.28 -1.99
CA THR A 377 -12.29 -20.71 -2.18
C THR A 377 -11.08 -21.25 -1.44
N THR A 378 -11.19 -22.47 -0.95
CA THR A 378 -10.12 -23.25 -0.33
C THR A 378 -9.56 -24.33 -1.25
N ASN A 379 -9.88 -24.31 -2.55
CA ASN A 379 -9.44 -25.32 -3.52
C ASN A 379 -7.91 -25.51 -3.58
N LYS A 380 -7.14 -24.49 -3.21
CA LYS A 380 -5.67 -24.58 -3.12
C LYS A 380 -5.20 -25.60 -2.08
N GLN A 381 -5.97 -25.84 -1.02
CA GLN A 381 -5.68 -26.88 -0.03
C GLN A 381 -5.99 -28.27 -0.57
N THR A 382 -7.04 -28.40 -1.39
CA THR A 382 -7.30 -29.63 -2.13
C THR A 382 -6.21 -29.91 -3.16
N GLU A 383 -5.75 -28.89 -3.90
CA GLU A 383 -4.61 -29.00 -4.83
C GLU A 383 -3.33 -29.45 -4.10
N LEU A 384 -3.07 -28.88 -2.91
CA LEU A 384 -1.93 -29.28 -2.08
C LEU A 384 -2.03 -30.75 -1.64
N LEU A 385 -3.21 -31.20 -1.18
CA LEU A 385 -3.43 -32.59 -0.82
C LEU A 385 -3.21 -33.51 -2.04
N ASP A 386 -3.80 -33.18 -3.18
CA ASP A 386 -3.68 -33.98 -4.40
C ASP A 386 -2.22 -34.10 -4.86
N ALA A 387 -1.47 -32.99 -4.79
CA ALA A 387 -0.04 -32.96 -5.11
C ALA A 387 0.80 -33.74 -4.09
N PHE A 388 0.44 -33.71 -2.82
CA PHE A 388 1.07 -34.50 -1.78
C PHE A 388 0.83 -36.00 -2.02
N MET A 389 -0.42 -36.42 -2.19
CA MET A 389 -0.79 -37.83 -2.38
C MET A 389 -0.31 -38.40 -3.73
N ASN A 390 -0.25 -37.57 -4.77
CA ASN A 390 0.13 -37.97 -6.12
C ASN A 390 1.29 -37.10 -6.65
N PRO A 391 2.56 -37.44 -6.37
CA PRO A 391 3.72 -36.66 -6.80
C PRO A 391 3.84 -36.46 -8.33
N GLN A 392 3.16 -37.30 -9.12
CA GLN A 392 3.12 -37.15 -10.58
C GLN A 392 2.27 -35.95 -11.04
N HIS A 393 1.45 -35.38 -10.14
CA HIS A 393 0.57 -34.24 -10.38
C HIS A 393 1.11 -32.93 -9.77
N ILE A 394 2.41 -32.85 -9.44
CA ILE A 394 2.98 -31.63 -8.85
C ILE A 394 2.69 -30.43 -9.76
N SER A 395 1.98 -29.46 -9.17
CA SER A 395 1.62 -28.20 -9.81
C SER A 395 2.86 -27.46 -10.30
N ASN A 396 2.75 -26.75 -11.42
CA ASN A 396 3.81 -25.83 -11.89
C ASN A 396 4.02 -24.63 -10.95
N ARG A 397 3.20 -24.51 -9.90
CA ARG A 397 3.27 -23.47 -8.89
C ARG A 397 4.34 -23.81 -7.87
N ILE A 398 5.36 -22.94 -7.78
CA ILE A 398 6.50 -23.11 -6.88
C ILE A 398 6.07 -23.24 -5.42
N GLU A 399 5.08 -22.47 -5.00
CA GLU A 399 4.56 -22.49 -3.64
C GLU A 399 3.92 -23.82 -3.25
N VAL A 400 3.27 -24.52 -4.20
CA VAL A 400 2.68 -25.84 -3.92
C VAL A 400 3.79 -26.88 -3.79
N ARG A 401 4.76 -26.86 -4.70
CA ARG A 401 5.91 -27.79 -4.66
C ARG A 401 6.70 -27.62 -3.37
N ASP A 402 7.06 -26.39 -3.01
CA ASP A 402 7.85 -26.12 -1.81
C ASP A 402 7.07 -26.49 -0.53
N LYS A 403 5.73 -26.29 -0.52
CA LYS A 403 4.87 -26.79 0.56
C LYS A 403 4.91 -28.33 0.62
N VAL A 404 4.76 -29.04 -0.49
CA VAL A 404 4.83 -30.52 -0.52
C VAL A 404 6.20 -31.02 -0.02
N GLU A 405 7.30 -30.38 -0.42
CA GLU A 405 8.65 -30.74 0.05
C GLU A 405 8.79 -30.60 1.58
N GLU A 406 8.26 -29.53 2.17
CA GLU A 406 8.22 -29.35 3.64
C GLU A 406 7.36 -30.43 4.31
N LEU A 407 6.19 -30.74 3.74
CA LEU A 407 5.32 -31.80 4.26
C LEU A 407 5.98 -33.18 4.22
N ARG A 408 6.76 -33.47 3.18
CA ARG A 408 7.52 -34.73 3.07
C ARG A 408 8.64 -34.80 4.10
N ALA A 409 9.37 -33.69 4.31
CA ALA A 409 10.37 -33.63 5.37
C ALA A 409 9.73 -33.80 6.77
N TYR A 410 8.52 -33.28 6.95
CA TYR A 410 7.76 -33.46 8.19
C TYR A 410 7.25 -34.90 8.36
N GLU A 411 6.78 -35.54 7.29
CA GLU A 411 6.37 -36.95 7.25
C GLU A 411 7.50 -37.89 7.69
N GLU A 412 8.75 -37.63 7.29
CA GLU A 412 9.92 -38.38 7.75
C GLU A 412 10.11 -38.32 9.29
N THR A 413 9.60 -37.27 9.93
CA THR A 413 9.73 -37.04 11.37
C THR A 413 8.60 -37.68 12.19
N VAL A 414 7.35 -37.59 11.71
CA VAL A 414 6.15 -38.00 12.49
C VAL A 414 5.40 -39.21 11.92
N GLY A 415 5.72 -39.63 10.70
CA GLY A 415 5.06 -40.72 10.00
C GLY A 415 3.87 -40.27 9.13
N GLU A 416 3.58 -41.07 8.11
CA GLU A 416 2.53 -40.84 7.11
C GLU A 416 1.14 -40.68 7.73
N ASP A 417 0.76 -41.56 8.66
CA ASP A 417 -0.57 -41.56 9.29
C ASP A 417 -0.86 -40.24 10.03
N GLU A 418 0.15 -39.67 10.69
CA GLU A 418 0.00 -38.44 11.47
C GLU A 418 -0.12 -37.22 10.53
N VAL A 419 0.70 -37.15 9.48
CA VAL A 419 0.57 -36.09 8.45
C VAL A 419 -0.79 -36.17 7.75
N ALA A 420 -1.23 -37.38 7.38
CA ALA A 420 -2.54 -37.59 6.77
C ALA A 420 -3.69 -37.12 7.69
N ARG A 421 -3.62 -37.45 8.98
CA ARG A 421 -4.60 -36.98 9.98
C ARG A 421 -4.65 -35.45 10.06
N PHE A 422 -3.50 -34.78 10.16
CA PHE A 422 -3.45 -33.31 10.23
C PHE A 422 -3.96 -32.64 8.94
N LEU A 423 -3.61 -33.18 7.77
CA LEU A 423 -4.12 -32.66 6.50
C LEU A 423 -5.65 -32.79 6.41
N GLN A 424 -6.22 -33.89 6.89
CA GLN A 424 -7.68 -34.05 6.96
C GLN A 424 -8.32 -33.02 7.88
N GLU A 425 -7.71 -32.70 9.03
CA GLU A 425 -8.18 -31.64 9.91
C GLU A 425 -8.14 -30.26 9.24
N VAL A 426 -7.06 -29.93 8.52
CA VAL A 426 -6.96 -28.67 7.75
C VAL A 426 -8.07 -28.60 6.69
N ILE A 427 -8.27 -29.66 5.93
CA ILE A 427 -9.31 -29.72 4.89
C ILE A 427 -10.70 -29.59 5.49
N HIS A 428 -10.93 -30.21 6.65
CA HIS A 428 -12.18 -30.10 7.38
C HIS A 428 -12.48 -28.64 7.76
N GLU A 429 -11.53 -27.96 8.41
CA GLU A 429 -11.66 -26.56 8.81
C GLU A 429 -11.80 -25.61 7.61
N ALA A 430 -11.03 -25.84 6.55
CA ALA A 430 -11.10 -25.09 5.30
C ALA A 430 -12.48 -25.24 4.62
N THR A 431 -13.02 -26.46 4.60
CA THR A 431 -14.35 -26.76 4.04
C THR A 431 -15.46 -26.09 4.86
N ILE A 432 -15.35 -26.14 6.19
CA ILE A 432 -16.27 -25.44 7.10
C ILE A 432 -16.23 -23.93 6.83
N LEU A 433 -15.04 -23.34 6.67
CA LEU A 433 -14.90 -21.92 6.38
C LEU A 433 -15.57 -21.55 5.06
N GLN A 434 -15.25 -22.25 3.97
CA GLN A 434 -15.84 -22.00 2.65
C GLN A 434 -17.36 -22.13 2.68
N LYS A 435 -17.88 -23.17 3.33
CA LYS A 435 -19.32 -23.39 3.50
C LYS A 435 -19.96 -22.25 4.28
N ASN A 436 -19.40 -21.90 5.43
CA ASN A 436 -19.92 -20.84 6.28
C ASN A 436 -19.94 -19.48 5.58
N VAL A 437 -18.87 -19.12 4.88
CA VAL A 437 -18.79 -17.88 4.09
C VAL A 437 -19.85 -17.87 2.98
N SER A 438 -19.98 -18.96 2.23
CA SER A 438 -20.94 -19.03 1.11
C SER A 438 -22.41 -19.05 1.55
N GLU A 439 -22.75 -19.82 2.59
CA GLU A 439 -24.13 -20.00 3.04
C GLU A 439 -24.63 -18.85 3.92
N LYS A 440 -23.79 -18.36 4.83
CA LYS A 440 -24.19 -17.39 5.87
C LYS A 440 -23.90 -15.94 5.47
N PHE A 441 -22.89 -15.69 4.63
CA PHE A 441 -22.45 -14.35 4.24
C PHE A 441 -22.54 -14.17 2.71
N LYS A 442 -23.72 -14.47 2.14
CA LYS A 442 -24.12 -14.56 0.71
C LYS A 442 -23.64 -13.44 -0.25
N HIS A 443 -22.90 -12.45 0.23
CA HIS A 443 -22.29 -11.33 -0.48
C HIS A 443 -20.78 -11.50 -0.79
N SER A 444 -20.21 -12.70 -0.61
CA SER A 444 -18.76 -12.99 -0.76
C SER A 444 -18.14 -12.79 -2.15
N GLN A 445 -18.87 -12.20 -3.09
CA GLN A 445 -18.31 -11.74 -4.37
C GLN A 445 -17.95 -10.26 -4.34
N VAL A 446 -18.50 -9.46 -3.42
CA VAL A 446 -18.22 -8.02 -3.33
C VAL A 446 -17.22 -7.78 -2.21
N CYS A 447 -15.95 -7.68 -2.56
CA CYS A 447 -14.89 -7.42 -1.61
C CYS A 447 -14.91 -5.93 -1.20
N LYS A 448 -14.89 -5.66 0.10
CA LYS A 448 -14.93 -4.31 0.68
C LYS A 448 -13.58 -3.82 1.18
N ILE A 449 -12.54 -4.65 1.18
CA ILE A 449 -11.25 -4.31 1.76
C ILE A 449 -10.12 -4.91 0.93
N ILE A 450 -8.93 -4.31 1.00
CA ILE A 450 -7.71 -4.88 0.43
C ILE A 450 -6.56 -4.79 1.42
N ILE A 451 -5.59 -5.68 1.23
CA ILE A 451 -4.25 -5.57 1.80
C ILE A 451 -3.46 -4.57 0.95
N SER A 452 -2.97 -3.48 1.53
CA SER A 452 -2.21 -2.44 0.79
C SER A 452 -0.71 -2.55 0.96
N ASP A 453 -0.25 -3.19 2.03
CA ASP A 453 1.17 -3.33 2.36
C ASP A 453 1.53 -4.80 2.48
N GLY A 454 2.54 -5.28 1.74
CA GLY A 454 3.07 -6.63 1.86
C GLY A 454 4.59 -6.68 1.96
N ASP A 455 5.25 -5.58 2.35
CA ASP A 455 6.72 -5.51 2.38
C ASP A 455 7.38 -6.24 3.56
N LEU A 456 6.58 -6.57 4.58
CA LEU A 456 6.96 -7.42 5.71
C LEU A 456 6.45 -8.86 5.60
N ALA A 457 5.78 -9.21 4.50
CA ALA A 457 5.34 -10.58 4.26
C ALA A 457 6.53 -11.54 4.29
N THR A 458 6.30 -12.77 4.75
CA THR A 458 7.28 -13.85 4.74
C THR A 458 6.82 -14.99 3.86
N TYR A 459 7.77 -15.67 3.23
CA TYR A 459 7.51 -16.91 2.50
C TYR A 459 7.54 -18.09 3.46
N VAL A 460 6.37 -18.65 3.76
CA VAL A 460 6.15 -19.66 4.81
C VAL A 460 6.99 -20.92 4.62
N PRO A 461 7.17 -21.50 3.42
CA PRO A 461 8.00 -22.70 3.26
C PRO A 461 9.46 -22.51 3.70
N ALA A 462 10.02 -21.30 3.53
CA ALA A 462 11.37 -20.98 4.00
C ALA A 462 11.40 -20.43 5.44
N HIS A 463 10.24 -20.18 6.04
CA HIS A 463 10.12 -19.55 7.36
C HIS A 463 10.70 -20.45 8.45
N PHE A 464 10.44 -21.76 8.41
CA PHE A 464 10.88 -22.69 9.45
C PHE A 464 12.38 -22.99 9.45
N SER A 465 13.06 -22.79 8.31
CA SER A 465 14.50 -23.04 8.15
C SER A 465 15.36 -21.80 8.39
N THR A 466 14.73 -20.62 8.52
CA THR A 466 15.44 -19.36 8.72
C THR A 466 15.56 -19.06 10.22
N ALA A 467 16.75 -18.72 10.69
CA ALA A 467 16.93 -18.30 12.09
C ALA A 467 16.14 -17.00 12.36
N HIS A 468 15.14 -17.06 13.25
CA HIS A 468 14.35 -15.89 13.64
C HIS A 468 15.10 -15.05 14.67
N SER A 469 15.93 -14.14 14.17
CA SER A 469 16.70 -13.23 15.01
C SER A 469 15.83 -12.08 15.51
N LYS A 470 16.37 -11.31 16.48
CA LYS A 470 15.76 -10.07 16.96
C LYS A 470 15.47 -9.07 15.83
N VAL A 471 16.30 -9.06 14.78
CA VAL A 471 16.20 -8.11 13.65
C VAL A 471 15.00 -8.42 12.77
N ASP A 472 14.49 -9.66 12.81
CA ASP A 472 13.39 -10.11 11.96
C ASP A 472 12.00 -9.80 12.54
N LEU A 473 11.93 -9.45 13.84
CA LEU A 473 10.69 -9.07 14.50
C LEU A 473 10.25 -7.66 14.08
N SER A 474 9.57 -7.59 12.93
CA SER A 474 9.10 -6.37 12.25
C SER A 474 7.57 -6.16 12.32
N GLY A 475 7.07 -4.97 12.01
CA GLY A 475 5.62 -4.68 11.97
C GLY A 475 5.19 -3.64 12.99
N THR A 476 3.89 -3.37 13.03
CA THR A 476 3.32 -2.29 13.83
C THR A 476 3.10 -2.74 15.27
N TYR A 477 3.99 -2.31 16.18
CA TYR A 477 4.07 -2.78 17.57
C TYR A 477 2.73 -2.74 18.32
N GLU A 478 1.94 -1.68 18.11
CA GLU A 478 0.64 -1.48 18.75
C GLU A 478 -0.38 -2.59 18.42
N PHE A 479 -0.20 -3.28 17.30
CA PHE A 479 -1.09 -4.36 16.84
C PHE A 479 -0.46 -5.74 16.96
N MET A 480 0.80 -5.88 17.39
CA MET A 480 1.40 -7.20 17.60
C MET A 480 0.65 -8.00 18.68
N SER A 481 0.64 -9.33 18.53
CA SER A 481 0.25 -10.21 19.64
C SER A 481 1.08 -9.90 20.89
N MET A 482 0.54 -10.18 22.09
CA MET A 482 1.29 -9.94 23.32
C MET A 482 2.57 -10.76 23.38
N LYS A 483 2.57 -12.00 22.86
CA LYS A 483 3.75 -12.86 22.86
C LYS A 483 4.82 -12.32 21.91
N LEU A 484 4.42 -11.87 20.72
CA LEU A 484 5.32 -11.25 19.76
C LEU A 484 5.92 -9.94 20.30
N ALA A 485 5.08 -9.05 20.87
CA ALA A 485 5.53 -7.80 21.47
C ALA A 485 6.50 -8.05 22.64
N ASN A 486 6.17 -8.98 23.55
CA ASN A 486 7.04 -9.35 24.66
C ASN A 486 8.38 -9.92 24.18
N ALA A 487 8.38 -10.75 23.14
CA ALA A 487 9.61 -11.27 22.56
C ALA A 487 10.47 -10.16 21.94
N ALA A 488 9.84 -9.20 21.25
CA ALA A 488 10.52 -8.04 20.69
C ALA A 488 11.15 -7.16 21.80
N ASP A 489 10.40 -6.86 22.86
CA ASP A 489 10.87 -6.06 24.00
C ASP A 489 12.05 -6.74 24.74
N GLN A 490 11.98 -8.06 24.88
CA GLN A 490 13.01 -8.87 25.53
C GLN A 490 14.17 -9.20 24.59
N GLY A 491 14.07 -8.86 23.30
CA GLY A 491 15.05 -9.19 22.27
C GLY A 491 15.28 -10.70 22.10
N ARG A 492 14.22 -11.51 22.30
CA ARG A 492 14.28 -12.97 22.18
C ARG A 492 13.92 -13.41 20.76
N SER A 493 14.45 -14.55 20.33
CA SER A 493 13.96 -15.21 19.12
C SER A 493 12.51 -15.61 19.30
N TYR A 494 11.72 -15.48 18.24
CA TYR A 494 10.31 -15.82 18.25
C TYR A 494 9.85 -16.28 16.88
N LEU A 495 9.35 -17.50 16.80
CA LEU A 495 8.68 -18.02 15.60
C LEU A 495 7.29 -17.41 15.53
N ARG A 496 7.11 -16.45 14.62
CA ARG A 496 5.80 -15.89 14.30
C ARG A 496 4.90 -16.94 13.69
N THR A 497 3.65 -16.94 14.12
CA THR A 497 2.59 -17.86 13.74
C THR A 497 1.41 -17.10 13.14
N PRO A 498 0.49 -17.78 12.43
CA PRO A 498 -0.72 -17.14 11.93
C PRO A 498 -1.62 -16.57 13.03
N LEU A 499 -1.57 -17.14 14.24
CA LEU A 499 -2.30 -16.58 15.39
C LEU A 499 -1.80 -15.19 15.77
N ASP A 500 -0.52 -14.86 15.53
CA ASP A 500 -0.02 -13.50 15.76
C ASP A 500 -0.76 -12.50 14.86
N ASP A 501 -0.93 -12.81 13.58
CA ASP A 501 -1.70 -12.00 12.64
C ASP A 501 -3.20 -11.95 13.02
N MET A 502 -3.76 -13.03 13.58
CA MET A 502 -5.15 -13.06 14.06
C MET A 502 -5.37 -12.17 15.29
N PHE A 503 -4.43 -12.16 16.24
CA PHE A 503 -4.44 -11.19 17.33
C PHE A 503 -4.28 -9.76 16.80
N SER A 504 -3.46 -9.56 15.76
CA SER A 504 -3.37 -8.26 15.11
C SER A 504 -4.68 -7.81 14.48
N PHE A 505 -5.42 -8.68 13.80
CA PHE A 505 -6.78 -8.37 13.33
C PHE A 505 -7.71 -7.98 14.48
N TYR A 506 -7.63 -8.68 15.61
CA TYR A 506 -8.39 -8.33 16.81
C TYR A 506 -8.05 -6.92 17.31
N TYR A 507 -6.77 -6.59 17.45
CA TYR A 507 -6.32 -5.27 17.90
C TYR A 507 -6.66 -4.16 16.91
N VAL A 508 -6.57 -4.43 15.60
CA VAL A 508 -7.01 -3.49 14.55
C VAL A 508 -8.51 -3.22 14.65
N THR A 509 -9.31 -4.25 14.91
CA THR A 509 -10.77 -4.12 15.06
C THR A 509 -11.12 -3.36 16.35
N LEU A 510 -10.44 -3.64 17.45
CA LEU A 510 -10.58 -2.91 18.71
C LEU A 510 -10.23 -1.44 18.53
N TRP A 511 -9.11 -1.14 17.86
CA TRP A 511 -8.72 0.23 17.52
C TRP A 511 -9.79 0.93 16.68
N ALA A 512 -10.22 0.31 15.58
CA ALA A 512 -11.24 0.86 14.71
C ALA A 512 -12.54 1.14 15.48
N THR A 513 -12.89 0.29 16.45
CA THR A 513 -14.08 0.46 17.30
C THR A 513 -13.97 1.70 18.20
N ILE A 514 -12.85 1.88 18.91
CA ILE A 514 -12.69 2.97 19.91
C ILE A 514 -12.24 4.31 19.30
N SER A 515 -11.75 4.29 18.05
CA SER A 515 -11.19 5.46 17.36
C SER A 515 -12.02 5.92 16.16
N ASN A 516 -13.17 5.29 15.86
CA ASN A 516 -14.01 5.68 14.73
C ASN A 516 -14.59 7.10 14.93
N PRO A 517 -14.28 8.07 14.04
CA PRO A 517 -14.81 9.44 14.14
C PRO A 517 -16.28 9.56 13.71
N SER A 518 -16.86 8.55 13.07
CA SER A 518 -18.19 8.61 12.44
C SER A 518 -19.35 8.37 13.43
N PHE A 519 -19.07 7.84 14.62
CA PHE A 519 -20.08 7.44 15.62
C PHE A 519 -20.23 8.41 16.79
N GLY A 520 -20.12 9.71 16.50
CA GLY A 520 -20.34 10.78 17.47
C GLY A 520 -19.12 11.12 18.32
N GLU A 521 -19.35 11.93 19.36
CA GLU A 521 -18.27 12.35 20.26
C GLU A 521 -17.85 11.21 21.19
N ARG A 522 -16.56 10.89 21.17
CA ARG A 522 -15.97 9.96 22.12
C ARG A 522 -16.08 10.46 23.56
N THR A 523 -16.54 9.57 24.43
CA THR A 523 -16.54 9.72 25.88
C THR A 523 -15.12 9.91 26.43
N VAL A 524 -15.02 10.35 27.68
CA VAL A 524 -13.72 10.48 28.39
C VAL A 524 -13.03 9.12 28.48
N GLN A 525 -13.78 8.05 28.69
CA GLN A 525 -13.25 6.69 28.79
C GLN A 525 -12.75 6.20 27.43
N GLU A 526 -13.49 6.39 26.33
CA GLU A 526 -13.02 6.00 25.00
C GLU A 526 -11.73 6.75 24.60
N LYS A 527 -11.63 8.04 24.93
CA LYS A 527 -10.38 8.81 24.76
C LYS A 527 -9.24 8.24 25.62
N THR A 528 -9.56 7.72 26.80
CA THR A 528 -8.59 7.06 27.69
C THR A 528 -8.12 5.72 27.10
N TRP A 529 -9.04 4.91 26.56
CA TRP A 529 -8.70 3.68 25.86
C TRP A 529 -7.80 3.93 24.66
N THR A 530 -8.09 4.93 23.82
CA THR A 530 -7.20 5.27 22.69
C THR A 530 -5.77 5.60 23.19
N LYS A 531 -5.63 6.37 24.28
CA LYS A 531 -4.31 6.69 24.86
C LYS A 531 -3.60 5.46 25.40
N GLN A 532 -4.31 4.61 26.14
CA GLN A 532 -3.77 3.36 26.69
C GLN A 532 -3.31 2.40 25.58
N PHE A 533 -4.08 2.32 24.50
CA PHE A 533 -3.75 1.48 23.36
C PHE A 533 -2.41 1.91 22.73
N ILE A 534 -2.24 3.20 22.42
CA ILE A 534 -0.99 3.74 21.83
C ILE A 534 0.19 3.64 22.81
N SER A 535 -0.04 3.75 24.12
CA SER A 535 1.02 3.68 25.12
C SER A 535 1.47 2.24 25.43
N GLY A 536 1.01 1.24 24.67
CA GLY A 536 1.33 -0.18 24.90
C GLY A 536 0.48 -0.87 25.97
N ALA A 537 -0.44 -0.15 26.62
CA ALA A 537 -1.35 -0.69 27.64
C ALA A 537 -2.67 -1.24 27.05
N ARG A 538 -2.61 -1.78 25.83
CA ARG A 538 -3.78 -2.29 25.09
C ARG A 538 -4.53 -3.41 25.80
N GLU A 539 -3.84 -4.22 26.61
CA GLU A 539 -4.50 -5.28 27.40
C GLU A 539 -5.45 -4.72 28.47
N ASN A 540 -5.19 -3.53 29.01
CA ASN A 540 -6.14 -2.89 29.93
C ASN A 540 -7.45 -2.58 29.20
N VAL A 541 -7.37 -2.13 27.95
CA VAL A 541 -8.54 -1.90 27.10
C VAL A 541 -9.29 -3.21 26.84
N VAL A 542 -8.57 -4.30 26.57
CA VAL A 542 -9.17 -5.63 26.40
C VAL A 542 -9.90 -6.09 27.67
N GLN A 543 -9.30 -5.91 28.85
CA GLN A 543 -9.95 -6.25 30.12
C GLN A 543 -11.20 -5.41 30.36
N ASP A 544 -11.14 -4.10 30.11
CA ASP A 544 -12.31 -3.23 30.22
C ASP A 544 -13.46 -3.73 29.32
N PHE A 545 -13.15 -4.09 28.07
CA PHE A 545 -14.13 -4.64 27.13
C PHE A 545 -14.76 -5.96 27.61
N ARG A 546 -14.01 -6.80 28.33
CA ARG A 546 -14.56 -8.04 28.93
C ARG A 546 -15.62 -7.75 29.98
N HIS A 547 -15.51 -6.63 30.69
CA HIS A 547 -16.41 -6.24 31.77
C HIS A 547 -17.53 -5.27 31.34
N LEU A 548 -17.51 -4.79 30.09
CA LEU A 548 -18.48 -3.80 29.57
C LEU A 548 -19.94 -4.28 29.65
N SER A 549 -20.21 -5.57 29.49
CA SER A 549 -21.59 -6.09 29.55
C SER A 549 -22.24 -5.94 30.93
N SER A 550 -21.44 -5.75 31.98
CA SER A 550 -21.90 -5.44 33.34
C SER A 550 -21.81 -3.95 33.69
N ASP A 551 -21.31 -3.11 32.79
CA ASP A 551 -21.18 -1.67 33.03
C ASP A 551 -22.54 -0.99 32.84
N THR A 552 -23.07 -0.42 33.93
CA THR A 552 -24.31 0.39 33.91
C THR A 552 -24.22 1.61 32.98
N ARG A 553 -23.01 2.01 32.59
CA ARG A 553 -22.74 3.13 31.67
C ARG A 553 -22.65 2.70 30.21
N LEU A 554 -22.96 1.45 29.86
CA LEU A 554 -22.83 0.97 28.47
C LEU A 554 -23.53 1.89 27.47
N SER A 555 -24.73 2.38 27.80
CA SER A 555 -25.52 3.29 26.97
C SER A 555 -24.90 4.68 26.76
N THR A 556 -23.82 5.01 27.47
CA THR A 556 -23.12 6.30 27.36
C THR A 556 -21.96 6.28 26.37
N TYR A 557 -21.47 5.09 25.98
CA TYR A 557 -20.40 4.95 24.98
C TYR A 557 -20.93 5.18 23.56
N SER A 558 -20.03 5.33 22.59
CA SER A 558 -20.44 5.45 21.18
C SER A 558 -21.25 4.24 20.72
N PRO A 559 -22.20 4.40 19.77
CA PRO A 559 -23.00 3.29 19.25
C PRO A 559 -22.14 2.12 18.76
N LEU A 560 -21.00 2.41 18.13
CA LEU A 560 -20.09 1.37 17.66
C LEU A 560 -19.50 0.54 18.81
N VAL A 561 -19.11 1.16 19.93
CA VAL A 561 -18.66 0.42 21.14
C VAL A 561 -19.80 -0.43 21.70
N GLN A 562 -21.01 0.12 21.77
CA GLN A 562 -22.19 -0.60 22.26
C GLN A 562 -22.47 -1.86 21.42
N ALA A 563 -22.40 -1.75 20.10
CA ALA A 563 -22.63 -2.87 19.18
C ALA A 563 -21.47 -3.89 19.18
N MET A 564 -20.22 -3.43 19.23
CA MET A 564 -19.04 -4.28 19.04
C MET A 564 -18.53 -4.97 20.31
N HIS A 565 -18.88 -4.51 21.52
CA HIS A 565 -18.25 -5.02 22.75
C HIS A 565 -18.43 -6.54 22.95
N LEU A 566 -19.59 -7.10 22.59
CA LEU A 566 -19.84 -8.55 22.70
C LEU A 566 -19.08 -9.36 21.66
N VAL A 567 -18.98 -8.86 20.43
CA VAL A 567 -18.21 -9.47 19.35
C VAL A 567 -16.74 -9.54 19.77
N LEU A 568 -16.16 -8.43 20.21
CA LEU A 568 -14.76 -8.38 20.64
C LEU A 568 -14.52 -9.26 21.87
N ARG A 569 -15.39 -9.22 22.88
CA ARG A 569 -15.24 -10.07 24.08
C ARG A 569 -15.23 -11.56 23.72
N ASP A 570 -16.23 -12.02 22.97
CA ASP A 570 -16.38 -13.43 22.65
C ASP A 570 -15.28 -13.88 21.68
N TRP A 571 -14.94 -13.06 20.68
CA TRP A 571 -13.84 -13.36 19.77
C TRP A 571 -12.50 -13.46 20.48
N ARG A 572 -12.21 -12.57 21.45
CA ARG A 572 -10.99 -12.68 22.25
C ARG A 572 -10.93 -14.01 23.00
N LYS A 573 -12.04 -14.45 23.59
CA LYS A 573 -12.12 -15.72 24.31
C LYS A 573 -11.82 -16.91 23.39
N GLU A 574 -12.38 -16.91 22.18
CA GLU A 574 -12.09 -17.97 21.20
C GLU A 574 -10.62 -17.95 20.77
N LEU A 575 -10.03 -16.78 20.51
CA LEU A 575 -8.61 -16.66 20.18
C LEU A 575 -7.70 -17.15 21.31
N ASP A 576 -8.00 -16.80 22.57
CA ASP A 576 -7.25 -17.30 23.74
C ASP A 576 -7.35 -18.83 23.81
N SER A 577 -8.53 -19.41 23.60
CA SER A 577 -8.72 -20.87 23.60
C SER A 577 -7.96 -21.59 22.48
N ILE A 578 -7.91 -21.01 21.28
CA ILE A 578 -7.18 -21.58 20.14
C ILE A 578 -5.68 -21.44 20.36
N GLU A 579 -5.24 -20.33 20.97
CA GLU A 579 -3.86 -20.15 21.36
C GLU A 579 -3.44 -21.22 22.38
N ASP A 580 -4.22 -21.43 23.44
CA ASP A 580 -3.95 -22.46 24.46
C ASP A 580 -3.86 -23.87 23.82
N ASP A 581 -4.78 -24.23 22.92
CA ASP A 581 -4.75 -25.49 22.15
C ASP A 581 -3.46 -25.64 21.33
N MET A 582 -3.03 -24.57 20.64
CA MET A 582 -1.76 -24.56 19.90
C MET A 582 -0.55 -24.81 20.82
N TYR A 583 -0.56 -24.24 22.04
CA TYR A 583 0.53 -24.43 23.01
C TYR A 583 0.51 -25.80 23.67
N ASP A 584 -0.67 -26.35 23.96
CA ASP A 584 -0.80 -27.71 24.50
C ASP A 584 -0.38 -28.75 23.46
N GLY A 585 -0.72 -28.54 22.18
CA GLY A 585 -0.21 -29.35 21.07
C GLY A 585 1.32 -29.37 21.02
N ARG A 586 2.00 -28.23 21.27
CA ARG A 586 3.48 -28.18 21.35
C ARG A 586 4.04 -29.09 22.42
N GLN A 587 3.42 -29.07 23.60
CA GLN A 587 3.85 -29.87 24.75
C GLN A 587 3.69 -31.38 24.48
N GLN A 588 2.70 -31.74 23.67
CA GLN A 588 2.40 -33.12 23.28
C GLN A 588 3.22 -33.63 22.08
N GLY A 589 4.19 -32.86 21.60
CA GLY A 589 5.06 -33.27 20.49
C GLY A 589 4.45 -33.03 19.10
N VAL A 590 3.30 -32.35 18.99
CA VAL A 590 2.81 -31.81 17.72
C VAL A 590 3.70 -30.63 17.33
N PRO A 591 4.41 -30.67 16.20
CA PRO A 591 5.25 -29.57 15.79
C PRO A 591 4.38 -28.40 15.36
N SER A 592 4.17 -27.48 16.31
CA SER A 592 3.60 -26.15 16.07
C SER A 592 4.37 -25.28 15.07
N SER A 593 5.49 -25.79 14.58
CA SER A 593 6.36 -25.20 13.57
C SER A 593 6.29 -25.96 12.25
N SER A 594 5.19 -26.66 11.98
CA SER A 594 4.92 -27.25 10.66
C SER A 594 3.98 -26.34 9.87
N LEU A 595 4.07 -26.45 8.55
CA LEU A 595 3.20 -25.71 7.65
C LEU A 595 1.72 -26.07 7.81
N VAL A 596 1.42 -27.35 8.11
CA VAL A 596 0.04 -27.84 8.33
C VAL A 596 -0.56 -27.22 9.58
N ALA A 597 0.22 -27.08 10.66
CA ALA A 597 -0.25 -26.42 11.87
C ALA A 597 -0.58 -24.95 11.59
N PHE A 598 0.24 -24.26 10.79
CA PHE A 598 -0.01 -22.87 10.41
C PHE A 598 -1.34 -22.73 9.67
N ASP A 599 -1.57 -23.57 8.64
CA ASP A 599 -2.83 -23.56 7.90
C ASP A 599 -4.02 -23.90 8.83
N LEU A 600 -3.91 -24.92 9.70
CA LEU A 600 -4.96 -25.34 10.64
C LEU A 600 -5.40 -24.21 11.57
N TYR A 601 -4.46 -23.60 12.29
CA TYR A 601 -4.77 -22.56 13.27
C TYR A 601 -5.24 -21.27 12.62
N ALA A 602 -4.80 -20.96 11.39
CA ALA A 602 -5.35 -19.86 10.61
C ALA A 602 -6.83 -20.10 10.28
N TYR A 603 -7.20 -21.29 9.78
CA TYR A 603 -8.59 -21.62 9.49
C TYR A 603 -9.47 -21.61 10.75
N ARG A 604 -9.02 -22.25 11.84
CA ARG A 604 -9.75 -22.26 13.13
C ARG A 604 -10.02 -20.85 13.64
N ALA A 605 -9.03 -19.96 13.59
CA ALA A 605 -9.20 -18.58 14.06
C ALA A 605 -10.20 -17.77 13.23
N VAL A 606 -10.19 -17.92 11.90
CA VAL A 606 -11.18 -17.26 11.03
C VAL A 606 -12.58 -17.86 11.21
N ASN A 607 -12.69 -19.19 11.34
CA ASN A 607 -13.95 -19.86 11.67
C ASN A 607 -14.51 -19.39 13.01
N ALA A 608 -13.66 -19.21 14.02
CA ALA A 608 -14.04 -18.69 15.33
C ALA A 608 -14.62 -17.27 15.23
N PHE A 609 -13.95 -16.38 14.50
CA PHE A 609 -14.49 -15.03 14.25
C PHE A 609 -15.86 -15.10 13.57
N LEU A 610 -16.00 -15.91 12.52
CA LEU A 610 -17.27 -16.08 11.80
C LEU A 610 -18.38 -16.61 12.71
N ASN A 611 -18.09 -17.59 13.57
CA ASN A 611 -19.05 -18.12 14.54
C ASN A 611 -19.50 -17.04 15.53
N VAL A 612 -18.59 -16.18 15.98
CA VAL A 612 -18.91 -15.03 16.84
C VAL A 612 -19.78 -14.01 16.10
N LEU A 613 -19.50 -13.73 14.82
CA LEU A 613 -20.35 -12.85 14.01
C LEU A 613 -21.77 -13.40 13.88
N VAL A 614 -21.92 -14.69 13.59
CA VAL A 614 -23.24 -15.34 13.49
C VAL A 614 -23.99 -15.28 14.83
N LYS A 615 -23.28 -15.49 15.95
CA LYS A 615 -23.86 -15.43 17.29
C LYS A 615 -24.43 -14.06 17.64
N HIS A 616 -23.79 -12.99 17.18
CA HIS A 616 -24.17 -11.61 17.50
C HIS A 616 -24.77 -10.85 16.32
N LEU A 617 -25.17 -11.57 15.25
CA LEU A 617 -25.60 -10.98 14.00
C LEU A 617 -26.72 -9.96 14.22
N ASP A 618 -27.75 -10.31 14.98
CA ASP A 618 -28.90 -9.43 15.24
C ASP A 618 -28.44 -8.07 15.79
N LYS A 619 -27.49 -8.06 16.74
CA LYS A 619 -27.03 -6.84 17.41
C LYS A 619 -26.16 -5.95 16.52
N ILE A 620 -25.32 -6.54 15.68
CA ILE A 620 -24.45 -5.76 14.78
C ILE A 620 -25.17 -5.35 13.49
N SER A 621 -26.32 -5.98 13.20
CA SER A 621 -27.16 -5.69 12.03
C SER A 621 -28.28 -4.70 12.32
N GLU A 622 -28.61 -4.43 13.58
CA GLU A 622 -29.63 -3.44 13.98
C GLU A 622 -29.35 -2.03 13.43
N ASP A 623 -28.08 -1.71 13.12
CA ASP A 623 -27.66 -0.46 12.45
C ASP A 623 -28.00 -0.39 10.95
N LEU A 624 -28.57 -1.44 10.34
CA LEU A 624 -28.93 -1.50 8.91
C LEU A 624 -30.37 -1.02 8.62
N ILE A 625 -31.17 -0.68 9.63
CA ILE A 625 -32.59 -0.30 9.51
C ILE A 625 -32.79 1.21 9.61
#